data_AF-A0A2T7E0C9-F1
#
_entry.id   AF-A0A2T7E0C9-F1
#
_cell.length_a   1.000
_cell.length_b   1.000
_cell.length_c   1.000
_cell.angle_alpha   90.00
_cell.angle_beta   90.00
_cell.angle_gamma   90.00
#
_symmetry.space_group_name_H-M   'P 1'
#
loop_
_entity.id
_entity.type
_entity.pdbx_description
1 polymer ?
#
loop_
_entity_poly.entity_id
_entity_poly.type
_entity_poly.pdbx_seq_one_letter_code
_entity_poly.pdbx_strand_id
1 'polypeptide(L)'
;MCHNEAYLNRNYYLYVNCVLPEASTFGLVIDQDGDVAGLAFFVGWSKTAVLPSFIIRTVIEMERNFRCIARPVHDLCLRAVQILDIHKREEILYVHNIDNGYIVDEVTIKSTAEIVGIREGDVIISFNGMHSQTMPELENYLLSLGLKFLEKKNESYKVVLKLKVYDPIESQEHIVNLPLGFSCSPSVKKRAKVQVTEKIPPSARKPLLC
;
A
#
# COMPACT_ATOMS: atom_id res chain seq x y z
N MET A 1 3.40 5.32 -14.50
CA MET A 1 4.03 4.22 -13.72
C MET A 1 5.31 4.80 -13.15
N CYS A 2 5.36 5.05 -11.85
CA CYS A 2 6.56 5.55 -11.17
C CYS A 2 7.70 4.57 -11.41
N HIS A 3 8.65 4.98 -12.24
CA HIS A 3 9.90 4.31 -12.49
C HIS A 3 10.98 5.07 -11.73
N ASN A 4 11.21 4.71 -10.47
CA ASN A 4 12.54 4.53 -9.91
C ASN A 4 12.46 4.13 -8.42
N GLU A 5 13.34 3.21 -8.04
CA GLU A 5 13.48 2.53 -6.75
C GLU A 5 12.33 1.59 -6.33
N ALA A 6 12.54 0.29 -6.60
CA ALA A 6 11.62 -0.82 -6.37
C ALA A 6 11.13 -1.03 -4.91
N TYR A 7 11.57 -0.20 -3.95
CA TYR A 7 11.25 -0.34 -2.53
C TYR A 7 10.42 0.83 -1.96
N LEU A 8 10.45 2.01 -2.58
CA LEU A 8 9.71 3.19 -2.10
C LEU A 8 8.25 3.23 -2.57
N ASN A 9 7.88 2.41 -3.57
CA ASN A 9 6.50 2.34 -4.06
C ASN A 9 5.61 1.35 -3.25
N ARG A 10 6.03 1.04 -2.02
CA ARG A 10 5.46 0.01 -1.12
C ARG A 10 5.38 0.51 0.32
N ASN A 11 5.06 1.79 0.51
CA ASN A 11 5.06 2.45 1.81
C ASN A 11 3.96 1.97 2.77
N TYR A 12 3.01 1.16 2.31
CA TYR A 12 1.91 0.63 3.13
C TYR A 12 2.21 -0.70 3.83
N TYR A 13 3.42 -1.26 3.68
CA TYR A 13 3.86 -2.36 4.55
C TYR A 13 4.30 -1.82 5.90
N LEU A 14 4.06 -2.63 6.94
CA LEU A 14 4.74 -2.48 8.21
C LEU A 14 6.10 -3.20 8.11
N TYR A 15 7.09 -2.75 8.88
CA TYR A 15 8.39 -3.38 8.93
C TYR A 15 8.70 -3.78 10.36
N VAL A 16 9.07 -5.05 10.55
CA VAL A 16 9.52 -5.55 11.84
C VAL A 16 11.05 -5.55 11.86
N ASN A 17 11.62 -5.16 12.99
CA ASN A 17 13.07 -5.16 13.20
C ASN A 17 13.60 -6.58 13.52
N CYS A 18 13.17 -7.55 12.71
CA CYS A 18 13.67 -8.92 12.77
C CYS A 18 13.88 -9.44 11.35
N VAL A 19 14.94 -10.23 11.18
CA VAL A 19 15.22 -10.92 9.93
C VAL A 19 14.54 -12.27 10.02
N LEU A 20 13.46 -12.45 9.26
CA LEU A 20 12.84 -13.76 9.12
C LEU A 20 13.57 -14.55 8.02
N PRO A 21 13.75 -15.87 8.19
CA PRO A 21 14.19 -16.75 7.11
C PRO A 21 13.29 -16.60 5.88
N GLU A 22 13.83 -16.78 4.68
CA GLU A 22 13.03 -16.73 3.44
C GLU A 22 11.84 -17.71 3.49
N ALA A 23 12.03 -18.87 4.12
CA ALA A 23 11.01 -19.88 4.37
C ALA A 23 9.82 -19.40 5.22
N SER A 24 9.97 -18.29 5.94
CA SER A 24 8.91 -17.66 6.74
C SER A 24 8.11 -16.61 5.96
N THR A 25 8.39 -16.42 4.67
CA THR A 25 7.51 -15.66 3.77
C THR A 25 6.12 -16.28 3.76
N PHE A 26 5.08 -15.46 3.81
CA PHE A 26 3.69 -15.83 4.02
C PHE A 26 3.39 -16.42 5.42
N GLY A 27 4.32 -16.28 6.37
CA GLY A 27 4.05 -16.56 7.78
C GLY A 27 3.13 -15.50 8.40
N LEU A 28 2.28 -15.92 9.33
CA LEU A 28 1.46 -14.99 10.10
C LEU A 28 2.32 -14.22 11.10
N VAL A 29 2.06 -12.92 11.20
CA VAL A 29 2.57 -12.07 12.27
C VAL A 29 1.45 -11.89 13.28
N ILE A 30 1.76 -12.19 14.53
CA ILE A 30 0.85 -12.12 15.67
C ILE A 30 1.37 -11.02 16.61
N ASP A 31 0.48 -10.18 17.13
CA ASP A 31 0.85 -9.15 18.11
C ASP A 31 0.94 -9.71 19.55
N GLN A 32 1.11 -8.82 20.53
CA GLN A 32 1.28 -9.20 21.92
C GLN A 32 0.00 -9.78 22.55
N ASP A 33 -1.16 -9.46 21.98
CA ASP A 33 -2.48 -9.89 22.47
C ASP A 33 -2.90 -11.24 21.85
N GLY A 34 -2.12 -11.76 20.90
CA GLY A 34 -2.42 -12.99 20.18
C GLY A 34 -3.24 -12.78 18.91
N ASP A 35 -3.48 -11.53 18.51
CA ASP A 35 -4.22 -11.19 17.31
C ASP A 35 -3.33 -11.20 16.07
N VAL A 36 -3.91 -11.57 14.93
CA VAL A 36 -3.19 -11.57 13.64
C VAL A 36 -2.99 -10.12 13.18
N ALA A 37 -1.77 -9.62 13.36
CA ALA A 37 -1.32 -8.31 12.91
C ALA A 37 -1.14 -8.25 11.39
N GLY A 38 -0.73 -9.34 10.76
CA GLY A 38 -0.54 -9.36 9.31
C GLY A 38 0.14 -10.60 8.76
N LEU A 39 0.62 -10.48 7.53
CA LEU A 39 1.30 -11.54 6.78
C LEU A 39 2.70 -11.07 6.41
N ALA A 40 3.72 -11.82 6.84
CA ALA A 40 5.12 -11.47 6.59
C ALA A 40 5.54 -11.83 5.16
N PHE A 41 6.43 -11.02 4.59
CA PHE A 41 7.08 -11.30 3.31
C PHE A 41 8.55 -10.89 3.39
N PHE A 42 9.41 -11.74 2.88
CA PHE A 42 10.82 -11.42 2.73
C PHE A 42 11.00 -10.38 1.60
N VAL A 43 11.59 -9.23 1.92
CA VAL A 43 11.88 -8.16 0.96
C VAL A 43 13.37 -7.83 1.04
N GLY A 44 14.21 -8.71 0.48
CA GLY A 44 15.65 -8.52 0.41
C GLY A 44 16.40 -8.70 1.74
N TRP A 45 17.70 -8.40 1.74
CA TRP A 45 18.69 -8.94 2.69
C TRP A 45 18.65 -8.42 4.14
N SER A 46 17.65 -7.65 4.58
CA SER A 46 17.65 -7.18 5.97
C SER A 46 16.31 -6.75 6.56
N LYS A 47 15.20 -6.79 5.81
CA LYS A 47 13.91 -6.30 6.30
C LYS A 47 12.79 -7.29 6.01
N THR A 48 12.02 -7.56 7.05
CA THR A 48 10.77 -8.30 6.94
C THR A 48 9.65 -7.29 6.79
N ALA A 49 8.99 -7.29 5.63
CA ALA A 49 7.78 -6.52 5.42
C ALA A 49 6.58 -7.32 5.94
N VAL A 50 5.58 -6.63 6.45
CA VAL A 50 4.33 -7.20 6.94
C VAL A 50 3.19 -6.49 6.24
N LEU A 51 2.39 -7.25 5.51
CA LEU A 51 1.11 -6.76 4.97
C LEU A 51 0.10 -6.76 6.12
N PRO A 52 -0.41 -5.59 6.53
CA PRO A 52 -1.32 -5.50 7.67
C PRO A 52 -2.60 -6.31 7.44
N SER A 53 -3.12 -6.92 8.51
CA SER A 53 -4.30 -7.77 8.43
C SER A 53 -5.55 -7.01 8.00
N PHE A 54 -5.69 -5.72 8.33
CA PHE A 54 -6.81 -4.90 7.88
C PHE A 54 -6.84 -4.70 6.35
N ILE A 55 -5.68 -4.48 5.71
CA ILE A 55 -5.58 -4.43 4.24
C ILE A 55 -5.99 -5.76 3.63
N ILE A 56 -5.48 -6.87 4.20
CA ILE A 56 -5.78 -8.23 3.75
C ILE A 56 -7.29 -8.50 3.81
N ARG A 57 -7.95 -8.13 4.92
CA ARG A 57 -9.39 -8.32 5.11
C ARG A 57 -10.19 -7.61 4.01
N THR A 58 -9.93 -6.33 3.76
CA THR A 58 -10.64 -5.58 2.73
C THR A 58 -10.43 -6.15 1.33
N VAL A 59 -9.20 -6.58 1.00
CA VAL A 59 -8.91 -7.22 -0.30
C VAL A 59 -9.63 -8.55 -0.45
N ILE A 60 -9.63 -9.41 0.58
CA ILE A 60 -10.34 -10.70 0.56
C ILE A 60 -11.84 -10.49 0.42
N GLU A 61 -12.41 -9.49 1.10
CA GLU A 61 -13.82 -9.15 1.00
C GLU A 61 -14.22 -8.75 -0.41
N MET A 62 -13.46 -7.84 -1.03
CA MET A 62 -13.69 -7.44 -2.42
C MET A 62 -13.63 -8.64 -3.37
N GLU A 63 -12.58 -9.48 -3.24
CA GLU A 63 -12.41 -10.65 -4.09
C GLU A 63 -13.54 -11.67 -3.90
N ARG A 64 -13.93 -11.94 -2.66
CA ARG A 64 -14.99 -12.92 -2.34
C ARG A 64 -16.34 -12.48 -2.91
N ASN A 65 -16.69 -11.20 -2.75
CA ASN A 65 -18.02 -10.69 -3.07
C ASN A 65 -18.14 -10.24 -4.52
N PHE A 66 -17.07 -9.73 -5.13
CA PHE A 66 -17.10 -9.08 -6.44
C PHE A 66 -16.12 -9.65 -7.47
N ARG A 67 -15.26 -10.61 -7.09
CA ARG A 67 -14.23 -11.22 -7.97
C ARG A 67 -13.29 -10.19 -8.60
N CYS A 68 -13.10 -9.09 -7.89
CA CYS A 68 -12.32 -7.94 -8.34
C CYS A 68 -11.80 -7.19 -7.13
N ILE A 69 -10.56 -6.72 -7.22
CA ILE A 69 -10.00 -5.77 -6.27
C ILE A 69 -10.05 -4.41 -6.94
N ALA A 70 -10.95 -3.55 -6.47
CA ALA A 70 -11.09 -2.19 -6.97
C ALA A 70 -10.14 -1.25 -6.24
N ARG A 71 -9.26 -0.58 -6.98
CA ARG A 71 -8.29 0.38 -6.45
C ARG A 71 -8.51 1.75 -7.08
N PRO A 72 -8.60 2.83 -6.28
CA PRO A 72 -8.75 4.17 -6.82
C PRO A 72 -7.51 4.56 -7.62
N VAL A 73 -7.74 5.17 -8.78
CA VAL A 73 -6.68 5.75 -9.62
C VAL A 73 -6.60 7.22 -9.25
N HIS A 74 -5.59 7.55 -8.44
CA HIS A 74 -5.35 8.92 -7.96
C HIS A 74 -4.12 9.58 -8.62
N ASP A 75 -3.28 8.83 -9.33
CA ASP A 75 -2.16 9.36 -10.14
C ASP A 75 -1.08 10.16 -9.39
N LEU A 76 -0.95 9.90 -8.09
CA LEU A 76 0.00 10.55 -7.18
C LEU A 76 1.00 9.54 -6.62
N CYS A 77 2.28 9.91 -6.57
CA CYS A 77 3.30 9.24 -5.77
C CYS A 77 3.46 9.99 -4.44
N LEU A 78 3.29 9.30 -3.32
CA LEU A 78 3.22 9.93 -2.00
C LEU A 78 4.27 9.37 -1.05
N ARG A 79 4.88 10.27 -0.29
CA ARG A 79 5.79 9.95 0.81
C ARG A 79 5.29 10.57 2.10
N ALA A 80 5.18 9.77 3.16
CA ALA A 80 4.78 10.29 4.46
C ALA A 80 5.86 11.22 5.04
N VAL A 81 5.47 12.35 5.61
CA VAL A 81 6.40 13.28 6.29
C VAL A 81 7.15 12.56 7.42
N GLN A 82 6.51 11.60 8.08
CA GLN A 82 7.09 10.86 9.21
C GLN A 82 8.23 9.92 8.83
N ILE A 83 8.36 9.54 7.55
CA ILE A 83 9.45 8.65 7.07
C ILE A 83 10.64 9.43 6.49
N LEU A 84 10.59 10.75 6.49
CA LEU A 84 11.74 11.59 6.12
C LEU A 84 12.86 11.45 7.15
N ASP A 85 14.09 11.75 6.72
CA ASP A 85 15.20 11.93 7.65
C ASP A 85 14.91 13.09 8.63
N ILE A 86 15.51 13.00 9.82
CA ILE A 86 15.25 13.94 10.92
C ILE A 86 15.51 15.39 10.49
N HIS A 87 16.59 15.63 9.74
CA HIS A 87 16.94 16.98 9.29
C HIS A 87 15.86 17.58 8.39
N LYS A 88 15.38 16.84 7.37
CA LYS A 88 14.29 17.33 6.51
C LYS A 88 12.97 17.53 7.26
N ARG A 89 12.69 16.65 8.23
CA ARG A 89 11.47 16.79 9.04
C ARG A 89 11.52 18.03 9.92
N GLU A 90 12.66 18.31 10.55
CA GLU A 90 12.88 19.53 11.34
C GLU A 90 12.79 20.79 10.47
N GLU A 91 13.35 20.76 9.26
CA GLU A 91 13.27 21.86 8.31
C GLU A 91 11.82 22.16 7.90
N ILE A 92 11.06 21.15 7.47
CA ILE A 92 9.65 21.32 7.07
C ILE A 92 8.80 21.82 8.24
N LEU A 93 9.03 21.29 9.44
CA LEU A 93 8.35 21.76 10.65
C LEU A 93 8.70 23.22 10.95
N TYR A 94 9.97 23.60 10.87
CA TYR A 94 10.41 24.95 11.19
C TYR A 94 9.91 25.98 10.16
N VAL A 95 10.02 25.67 8.87
CA VAL A 95 9.70 26.63 7.78
C VAL A 95 8.20 26.69 7.52
N HIS A 96 7.50 25.56 7.57
CA HIS A 96 6.12 25.45 7.12
C HIS A 96 5.13 25.06 8.24
N ASN A 97 5.61 24.78 9.45
CA ASN A 97 4.79 24.30 10.57
C ASN A 97 4.01 23.01 10.23
N ILE A 98 4.67 22.11 9.51
CA ILE A 98 4.12 20.82 9.07
C ILE A 98 4.88 19.69 9.75
N ASP A 99 4.19 18.91 10.59
CA ASP A 99 4.76 17.74 11.27
C ASP A 99 4.21 16.40 10.75
N ASN A 100 3.18 16.46 9.90
CA ASN A 100 2.44 15.32 9.38
C ASN A 100 1.90 15.59 7.97
N GLY A 101 1.45 14.53 7.30
CA GLY A 101 0.89 14.58 5.95
C GLY A 101 1.76 13.83 4.95
N TYR A 102 1.54 14.13 3.68
CA TYR A 102 2.08 13.36 2.56
C TYR A 102 2.64 14.28 1.49
N ILE A 103 3.96 14.20 1.29
CA ILE A 103 4.65 14.93 0.22
C ILE A 103 4.34 14.24 -1.09
N VAL A 104 3.96 15.04 -2.09
CA VAL A 104 3.76 14.60 -3.47
C VAL A 104 5.13 14.54 -4.14
N ASP A 105 5.67 13.34 -4.28
CA ASP A 105 6.95 13.10 -4.94
C ASP A 105 6.83 13.20 -6.47
N GLU A 106 5.69 12.76 -7.01
CA GLU A 106 5.43 12.78 -8.45
C GLU A 106 3.93 12.91 -8.71
N VAL A 107 3.57 13.61 -9.78
CA VAL A 107 2.23 13.65 -10.35
C VAL A 107 2.29 13.12 -11.77
N THR A 108 1.40 12.18 -12.12
CA THR A 108 1.39 11.66 -13.49
C THR A 108 0.95 12.74 -14.48
N ILE A 109 1.72 12.92 -15.55
CA ILE A 109 1.43 13.90 -16.61
C ILE A 109 0.07 13.61 -17.27
N LYS A 110 -0.72 14.67 -17.48
CA LYS A 110 -2.09 14.68 -18.01
C LYS A 110 -3.11 13.91 -17.18
N SER A 111 -2.78 13.60 -15.93
CA SER A 111 -3.72 12.96 -15.01
C SER A 111 -4.78 13.93 -14.48
N THR A 112 -5.84 13.37 -13.91
CA THR A 112 -6.84 14.18 -13.19
C THR A 112 -6.20 14.97 -12.06
N ALA A 113 -5.22 14.40 -11.35
CA ALA A 113 -4.49 15.06 -10.28
C ALA A 113 -3.70 16.30 -10.76
N GLU A 114 -3.05 16.21 -11.92
CA GLU A 114 -2.37 17.37 -12.51
C GLU A 114 -3.38 18.44 -12.95
N ILE A 115 -4.48 18.03 -13.59
CA ILE A 115 -5.51 18.93 -14.11
C ILE A 115 -6.20 19.70 -12.98
N VAL A 116 -6.45 19.06 -11.84
CA VAL A 116 -7.06 19.70 -10.66
C VAL A 116 -6.06 20.50 -9.82
N GLY A 117 -4.81 20.62 -10.29
CA GLY A 117 -3.84 21.59 -9.78
C GLY A 117 -2.79 21.04 -8.82
N ILE A 118 -2.77 19.73 -8.54
CA ILE A 118 -1.77 19.14 -7.64
C ILE A 118 -0.41 19.08 -8.36
N ARG A 119 0.65 19.46 -7.66
CA ARG A 119 2.02 19.53 -8.15
C ARG A 119 2.98 18.71 -7.30
N GLU A 120 4.11 18.37 -7.90
CA GLU A 120 5.25 17.82 -7.17
C GLU A 120 5.74 18.84 -6.12
N GLY A 121 6.04 18.35 -4.92
CA GLY A 121 6.42 19.19 -3.77
C GLY A 121 5.24 19.59 -2.87
N ASP A 122 4.00 19.52 -3.35
CA ASP A 122 2.81 19.76 -2.53
C ASP A 122 2.77 18.82 -1.32
N VAL A 123 2.17 19.29 -0.22
CA VAL A 123 1.90 18.46 0.95
C VAL A 123 0.40 18.24 1.11
N ILE A 124 -0.04 17.00 0.98
CA ILE A 124 -1.42 16.60 1.28
C ILE A 124 -1.56 16.42 2.80
N ILE A 125 -2.32 17.31 3.43
CA ILE A 125 -2.55 17.34 4.87
C ILE A 125 -3.67 16.36 5.28
N SER A 126 -4.70 16.21 4.44
CA SER A 126 -5.82 15.33 4.78
C SER A 126 -6.55 14.78 3.56
N PHE A 127 -7.14 13.60 3.75
CA PHE A 127 -8.01 12.92 2.78
C PHE A 127 -9.43 12.87 3.34
N ASN A 128 -10.37 13.57 2.68
CA ASN A 128 -11.75 13.74 3.14
C ASN A 128 -11.87 14.20 4.61
N GLY A 129 -10.97 15.09 5.04
CA GLY A 129 -10.90 15.60 6.42
C GLY A 129 -10.25 14.63 7.42
N MET A 130 -9.79 13.46 6.99
CA MET A 130 -9.01 12.56 7.84
C MET A 130 -7.54 12.99 7.82
N HIS A 131 -7.03 13.33 9.00
CA HIS A 131 -5.65 13.76 9.24
C HIS A 131 -4.78 12.58 9.70
N SER A 132 -3.46 12.76 9.62
CA SER A 132 -2.48 11.97 10.39
C SER A 132 -2.56 10.45 10.25
N GLN A 133 -2.97 9.95 9.09
CA GLN A 133 -2.92 8.53 8.80
C GLN A 133 -1.46 8.08 8.60
N THR A 134 -1.16 6.84 8.98
CA THR A 134 0.04 6.16 8.49
C THR A 134 -0.18 5.72 7.05
N MET A 135 0.91 5.46 6.30
CA MET A 135 0.81 4.93 4.94
C MET A 135 -0.04 3.65 4.83
N PRO A 136 0.09 2.65 5.74
CA PRO A 136 -0.83 1.52 5.80
C PRO A 136 -2.30 1.92 5.98
N GLU A 137 -2.59 2.88 6.86
CA GLU A 137 -3.97 3.34 7.11
C GLU A 137 -4.55 4.11 5.93
N LEU A 138 -3.75 4.93 5.24
CA LEU A 138 -4.15 5.60 4.01
C LEU A 138 -4.48 4.59 2.91
N GLU A 139 -3.62 3.59 2.71
CA GLU A 139 -3.87 2.51 1.74
C GLU A 139 -5.18 1.77 2.05
N ASN A 140 -5.43 1.43 3.32
CA ASN A 140 -6.68 0.80 3.72
C ASN A 140 -7.90 1.71 3.49
N TYR A 141 -7.74 3.01 3.76
CA TYR A 141 -8.78 3.99 3.47
C TYR A 141 -9.10 4.06 1.97
N LEU A 142 -8.09 4.13 1.11
CA LEU A 142 -8.24 4.10 -0.35
C LEU A 142 -8.90 2.80 -0.83
N LEU A 143 -8.54 1.65 -0.26
CA LEU A 143 -9.22 0.38 -0.52
C LEU A 143 -10.68 0.42 -0.07
N SER A 144 -11.01 1.03 1.07
CA SER A 144 -12.40 1.17 1.51
C SER A 144 -13.27 1.96 0.51
N LEU A 145 -12.68 2.94 -0.20
CA LEU A 145 -13.36 3.66 -1.28
C LEU A 145 -13.63 2.73 -2.47
N GLY A 146 -12.68 1.85 -2.80
CA GLY A 146 -12.86 0.82 -3.83
C GLY A 146 -13.96 -0.17 -3.49
N LEU A 147 -14.07 -0.57 -2.23
CA LEU A 147 -15.11 -1.51 -1.78
C LEU A 147 -16.49 -0.86 -1.90
N LYS A 148 -16.63 0.38 -1.40
CA LYS A 148 -17.84 1.18 -1.54
C LYS A 148 -18.23 1.40 -3.00
N PHE A 149 -17.26 1.58 -3.89
CA PHE A 149 -17.50 1.68 -5.32
C PHE A 149 -18.10 0.37 -5.89
N LEU A 150 -17.57 -0.78 -5.49
CA LEU A 150 -18.09 -2.09 -5.92
C LEU A 150 -19.49 -2.38 -5.38
N GLU A 151 -19.79 -1.98 -4.14
CA GLU A 151 -21.12 -2.13 -3.53
C GLU A 151 -22.19 -1.30 -4.25
N LYS A 152 -21.81 -0.13 -4.80
CA LYS A 152 -22.71 0.85 -5.41
C LYS A 152 -22.86 0.74 -6.92
N LYS A 153 -22.37 -0.35 -7.54
CA LYS A 153 -22.20 -0.52 -9.00
C LYS A 153 -23.46 -0.35 -9.87
N ASN A 154 -24.64 -0.14 -9.27
CA ASN A 154 -25.91 0.12 -9.97
C ASN A 154 -26.24 1.62 -10.12
N GLU A 155 -25.45 2.53 -9.56
CA GLU A 155 -25.65 3.97 -9.65
C GLU A 155 -24.46 4.66 -10.34
N SER A 156 -24.66 5.82 -10.95
CA SER A 156 -23.61 6.70 -11.52
C SER A 156 -22.74 7.33 -10.41
N TYR A 157 -22.28 6.50 -9.48
CA TYR A 157 -21.63 6.89 -8.26
C TYR A 157 -20.19 7.32 -8.56
N LYS A 158 -20.00 8.64 -8.64
CA LYS A 158 -18.68 9.25 -8.75
C LYS A 158 -18.11 9.45 -7.36
N VAL A 159 -16.97 8.82 -7.09
CA VAL A 159 -16.22 9.08 -5.86
C VAL A 159 -15.34 10.30 -6.10
N VAL A 160 -15.49 11.31 -5.26
CA VAL A 160 -14.62 12.50 -5.24
C VAL A 160 -13.84 12.48 -3.94
N LEU A 161 -12.52 12.55 -4.06
CA LEU A 161 -11.60 12.62 -2.93
C LEU A 161 -11.27 14.09 -2.66
N LYS A 162 -11.75 14.61 -1.55
CA LYS A 162 -11.46 15.97 -1.10
C LYS A 162 -10.12 15.98 -0.39
N LEU A 163 -9.15 16.67 -0.95
CA LEU A 163 -7.80 16.81 -0.41
C LEU A 163 -7.65 18.20 0.19
N LYS A 164 -7.05 18.28 1.38
CA LYS A 164 -6.46 19.53 1.88
C LYS A 164 -5.00 19.51 1.47
N VAL A 165 -4.59 20.43 0.61
CA VAL A 165 -3.24 20.51 0.04
C VAL A 165 -2.60 21.79 0.53
N TYR A 166 -1.33 21.71 0.91
CA TYR A 166 -0.49 22.84 1.24
C TYR A 166 0.57 23.00 0.16
N ASP A 167 0.65 24.20 -0.40
CA ASP A 167 1.69 24.64 -1.33
C ASP A 167 2.84 25.26 -0.51
N PRO A 168 4.02 24.63 -0.45
CA PRO A 168 5.15 25.18 0.30
C PRO A 168 5.77 26.44 -0.30
N ILE A 169 5.60 26.67 -1.60
CA ILE A 169 6.15 27.83 -2.32
C ILE A 169 5.28 29.05 -2.00
N GLU A 170 3.97 28.93 -2.15
CA GLU A 170 3.03 30.02 -1.86
C GLU A 170 2.71 30.14 -0.37
N SER A 171 3.09 29.15 0.44
CA SER A 171 2.76 29.04 1.87
C SER A 171 1.26 29.15 2.12
N GLN A 172 0.46 28.46 1.29
CA GLN A 172 -0.99 28.50 1.33
C GLN A 172 -1.60 27.11 1.33
N GLU A 173 -2.72 26.99 2.05
CA GLU A 173 -3.56 25.80 2.01
C GLU A 173 -4.73 26.01 1.06
N HIS A 174 -5.05 24.98 0.29
CA HIS A 174 -6.22 24.96 -0.57
C HIS A 174 -6.90 23.60 -0.56
N ILE A 175 -8.17 23.59 -0.95
CA ILE A 175 -8.98 22.37 -1.03
C ILE A 175 -9.06 21.95 -2.49
N VAL A 176 -8.63 20.74 -2.78
CA VAL A 176 -8.71 20.13 -4.11
C VAL A 176 -9.75 19.02 -4.08
N ASN A 177 -10.67 19.03 -5.03
CA ASN A 177 -11.60 17.92 -5.24
C ASN A 177 -11.05 17.07 -6.38
N LEU A 178 -10.59 15.86 -6.06
CA LEU A 178 -10.02 14.91 -7.00
C LEU A 178 -11.05 13.83 -7.36
N PRO A 179 -11.68 13.88 -8.55
CA PRO A 179 -12.52 12.79 -9.03
C PRO A 179 -11.68 11.51 -9.21
N LEU A 180 -12.13 10.40 -8.63
CA LEU A 180 -11.43 9.13 -8.71
C LEU A 180 -12.02 8.24 -9.80
N GLY A 181 -11.14 7.73 -10.66
CA GLY A 181 -11.38 6.50 -11.40
C GLY A 181 -11.09 5.29 -10.51
N PHE A 182 -11.52 4.10 -10.94
CA PHE A 182 -11.15 2.85 -10.28
C PHE A 182 -10.63 1.84 -11.29
N SER A 183 -9.49 1.24 -10.97
CA SER A 183 -8.99 0.07 -11.67
C SER A 183 -9.58 -1.18 -11.02
N CYS A 184 -10.08 -2.12 -11.83
CA CYS A 184 -10.62 -3.39 -11.36
C CYS A 184 -9.77 -4.50 -11.94
N SER A 185 -8.88 -5.07 -11.12
CA SER A 185 -8.06 -6.20 -11.53
C SER A 185 -8.79 -7.51 -11.19
N PRO A 186 -9.08 -8.38 -12.17
CA PRO A 186 -9.61 -9.71 -11.87
C PRO A 186 -8.51 -10.54 -11.21
N SER A 187 -8.82 -11.19 -10.09
CA SER A 187 -7.85 -12.03 -9.40
C SER A 187 -7.37 -13.17 -10.30
N VAL A 188 -6.05 -13.31 -10.40
CA VAL A 188 -5.32 -14.19 -11.33
C VAL A 188 -5.88 -15.62 -11.32
N LYS A 189 -6.45 -16.09 -12.44
CA LYS A 189 -6.88 -17.48 -12.69
C LYS A 189 -5.73 -18.47 -12.99
N LYS A 190 -4.53 -18.29 -12.42
CA LYS A 190 -3.48 -19.32 -12.49
C LYS A 190 -3.32 -19.93 -11.10
N ARG A 191 -4.19 -20.91 -10.80
CA ARG A 191 -3.80 -21.99 -9.86
C ARG A 191 -2.50 -22.57 -10.42
N ALA A 192 -1.37 -22.32 -9.76
CA ALA A 192 -0.17 -23.09 -10.02
C ALA A 192 -0.55 -24.56 -9.82
N LYS A 193 -0.50 -25.36 -10.89
CA LYS A 193 -0.52 -26.81 -10.75
C LYS A 193 0.77 -27.18 -10.04
N VAL A 194 0.71 -27.32 -8.72
CA VAL A 194 1.78 -27.96 -7.95
C VAL A 194 1.79 -29.42 -8.41
N GLN A 195 2.70 -29.76 -9.31
CA GLN A 195 3.02 -31.16 -9.57
C GLN A 195 3.81 -31.66 -8.37
N VAL A 196 3.13 -32.36 -7.47
CA VAL A 196 3.80 -33.19 -6.46
C VAL A 196 4.48 -34.31 -7.22
N THR A 197 5.79 -34.20 -7.43
CA THR A 197 6.60 -35.34 -7.84
C THR A 197 6.88 -36.14 -6.57
N GLU A 198 6.13 -37.23 -6.37
CA GLU A 198 6.49 -38.23 -5.37
C GLU A 198 7.87 -38.79 -5.73
N LYS A 199 8.89 -38.39 -4.97
CA LYS A 199 10.17 -39.10 -4.97
C LYS A 199 9.97 -40.41 -4.22
N ILE A 200 9.83 -41.50 -4.98
CA ILE A 200 9.94 -42.86 -4.46
C ILE A 200 11.31 -43.00 -3.78
N PRO A 201 11.39 -43.43 -2.51
CA PRO A 201 12.66 -43.59 -1.82
C PRO A 201 13.43 -44.78 -2.41
N PRO A 202 14.78 -44.69 -2.55
CA PRO A 202 15.58 -45.81 -3.00
C PRO A 202 15.50 -46.93 -1.97
N SER A 203 14.98 -48.08 -2.38
CA SER A 203 14.97 -49.30 -1.60
C SER A 203 16.40 -49.70 -1.22
N ALA A 204 16.52 -50.09 0.04
CA ALA A 204 17.74 -50.50 0.70
C ALA A 204 18.46 -51.63 -0.06
N ARG A 205 19.67 -51.35 -0.56
CA ARG A 205 20.69 -52.41 -0.67
C ARG A 205 21.42 -52.47 0.67
N LYS A 206 21.10 -53.49 1.47
CA LYS A 206 21.98 -53.94 2.55
C LYS A 206 22.97 -55.00 2.01
N PRO A 207 24.12 -55.18 2.70
CA PRO A 207 25.34 -55.75 2.14
C PRO A 207 25.61 -57.19 2.60
N LEU A 208 26.81 -57.70 2.24
CA LEU A 208 27.60 -58.84 2.76
C LEU A 208 27.72 -60.01 1.76
N LEU A 209 28.91 -60.24 1.20
CA LEU A 209 30.04 -61.04 1.73
C LEU A 209 29.73 -62.55 1.72
N CYS A 210 30.16 -63.22 0.65
CA CYS A 210 31.08 -64.36 0.58
C CYS A 210 31.16 -64.83 -0.88
#